data_AF-A0A7M7M7N3-F1
#
_entry.id   AF-A0A7M7M7N3-F1
#
_cell.length_a   1.000
_cell.length_b   1.000
_cell.length_c   1.000
_cell.angle_alpha   90.00
_cell.angle_beta   90.00
_cell.angle_gamma   90.00
#
_symmetry.space_group_name_H-M   'P 1'
#
loop_
_entity.id
_entity.type
_entity.pdbx_description
1 polymer ?
#
loop_
_entity_poly.entity_id
_entity_poly.type
_entity_poly.pdbx_seq_one_letter_code
_entity_poly.pdbx_strand_id
1 'polypeptide(L)'
;MNANEVVYTPDEDFDQLIDRDPTTELVGYVDQIIAPAKVGQKAGGKGYDLFKFVLTNGSNGRVLCLIWTAELLKKYQPEITINRILHIEHGYTKAALMNNEKEYTLRVLPFEIIFQKITKVEYKGTHVTRPITPELPLSVVDFSSIKEAIGNLFFFLIFQSNFYSFF
;
A
#
# COMPACT_ATOMS: atom_id res chain seq x y z
N MET A 1 -25.97 -7.90 -17.64
CA MET A 1 -25.96 -7.51 -16.21
C MET A 1 -24.51 -7.54 -15.79
N ASN A 2 -23.91 -6.37 -15.56
CA ASN A 2 -22.46 -6.23 -15.37
C ASN A 2 -22.02 -6.79 -14.01
N ALA A 3 -20.82 -7.37 -14.00
CA ALA A 3 -20.21 -8.04 -12.86
C ALA A 3 -20.07 -7.10 -11.65
N ASN A 4 -20.45 -7.62 -10.49
CA ASN A 4 -20.32 -7.06 -9.13
C ASN A 4 -19.40 -5.83 -9.02
N GLU A 5 -19.99 -4.65 -8.93
CA GLU A 5 -19.29 -3.47 -8.43
C GLU A 5 -18.90 -3.73 -6.97
N VAL A 6 -17.60 -3.79 -6.68
CA VAL A 6 -17.12 -4.03 -5.33
C VAL A 6 -17.30 -2.75 -4.53
N VAL A 7 -18.06 -2.83 -3.43
CA VAL A 7 -18.26 -1.73 -2.50
C VAL A 7 -17.08 -1.68 -1.54
N TYR A 8 -16.30 -0.60 -1.58
CA TYR A 8 -15.23 -0.35 -0.62
C TYR A 8 -15.79 0.09 0.72
N THR A 9 -15.03 -0.14 1.79
CA THR A 9 -15.32 0.44 3.10
C THR A 9 -15.30 1.97 2.96
N PRO A 10 -16.37 2.66 3.36
CA PRO A 10 -16.46 4.11 3.27
C PRO A 10 -15.56 4.78 4.32
N ASP A 11 -15.21 6.06 4.12
CA ASP A 11 -14.30 6.78 5.02
C ASP A 11 -14.87 6.86 6.45
N GLU A 12 -16.19 6.96 6.60
CA GLU A 12 -16.86 7.00 7.89
C GLU A 12 -16.61 5.76 8.74
N ASP A 13 -16.45 4.59 8.11
CA ASP A 13 -16.18 3.33 8.80
C ASP A 13 -14.69 3.21 9.18
N PHE A 14 -13.79 3.78 8.36
CA PHE A 14 -12.38 3.92 8.71
C PHE A 14 -12.16 4.84 9.92
N ASP A 15 -12.93 5.93 10.01
CA ASP A 15 -12.88 6.87 11.14
C ASP A 15 -13.42 6.26 12.45
N GLN A 16 -14.20 5.18 12.35
CA GLN A 16 -14.79 4.47 13.48
C GLN A 16 -13.93 3.31 14.01
N LEU A 17 -12.70 3.13 13.50
CA LEU A 17 -11.79 2.10 14.00
C LEU A 17 -11.51 2.26 15.51
N ILE A 18 -11.58 1.16 16.25
CA ILE A 18 -11.43 1.14 17.71
C ILE A 18 -10.19 0.32 18.09
N ASP A 19 -9.37 0.84 19.02
CA ASP A 19 -8.25 0.08 19.57
C ASP A 19 -8.74 -1.21 20.25
N ARG A 20 -8.04 -2.32 19.98
CA ARG A 20 -8.29 -3.67 20.53
C ARG A 20 -9.58 -4.34 20.04
N ASP A 21 -10.16 -3.90 18.94
CA ASP A 21 -11.24 -4.62 18.29
C ASP A 21 -10.70 -5.88 17.56
N PRO A 22 -11.13 -7.11 17.91
CA PRO A 22 -10.72 -8.33 17.22
C PRO A 22 -11.58 -8.68 15.99
N THR A 23 -12.60 -7.89 15.69
CA THR A 23 -13.64 -8.21 14.70
C THR A 23 -13.69 -7.25 13.51
N THR A 24 -12.68 -6.41 13.33
CA THR A 24 -12.69 -5.40 12.28
C THR A 24 -12.80 -6.03 10.89
N GLU A 25 -13.70 -5.46 10.10
CA GLU A 25 -14.00 -5.85 8.72
C GLU A 25 -13.74 -4.68 7.77
N LEU A 26 -12.93 -4.89 6.74
CA LEU A 26 -12.55 -3.85 5.79
C LEU A 26 -12.52 -4.39 4.35
N VAL A 27 -12.98 -3.58 3.42
CA VAL A 27 -12.87 -3.80 1.97
C VAL A 27 -12.08 -2.65 1.36
N GLY A 28 -10.93 -2.95 0.78
CA GLY A 28 -10.06 -1.97 0.14
C GLY A 28 -9.13 -2.62 -0.86
N TYR A 29 -8.37 -1.83 -1.60
CA TYR A 29 -7.31 -2.33 -2.46
C TYR A 29 -5.93 -2.11 -1.84
N VAL A 30 -4.99 -2.97 -2.20
CA VAL A 30 -3.58 -2.88 -1.77
C VAL A 30 -2.92 -1.73 -2.53
N ASP A 31 -2.62 -0.64 -1.83
CA ASP A 31 -1.97 0.53 -2.42
C ASP A 31 -0.45 0.37 -2.47
N GLN A 32 0.14 -0.06 -1.36
CA GLN A 32 1.59 -0.16 -1.20
C GLN A 32 1.97 -1.41 -0.42
N ILE A 33 3.02 -2.09 -0.86
CA ILE A 33 3.65 -3.17 -0.10
C ILE A 33 4.95 -2.65 0.49
N ILE A 34 5.07 -2.75 1.81
CA ILE A 34 6.26 -2.35 2.55
C ILE A 34 6.99 -3.65 2.86
N ALA A 35 8.12 -3.85 2.18
CA ALA A 35 8.83 -5.13 2.02
C ALA A 35 8.89 -6.01 3.29
N PRO A 36 8.88 -7.35 3.14
CA PRO A 36 9.00 -8.26 4.27
C PRO A 36 10.29 -7.97 5.05
N ALA A 37 10.16 -7.76 6.35
CA ALA A 37 11.25 -7.45 7.25
C ALA A 37 11.40 -8.54 8.31
N LYS A 38 12.64 -8.93 8.59
CA LYS A 38 12.96 -9.67 9.81
C LYS A 38 13.11 -8.69 10.96
N VAL A 39 12.26 -8.80 11.97
CA VAL A 39 12.26 -7.92 13.13
C VAL A 39 12.52 -8.70 14.42
N GLY A 40 13.04 -8.04 15.46
CA GLY A 40 13.28 -8.67 16.76
C GLY A 40 14.66 -9.30 16.96
N GLN A 41 15.61 -9.10 16.04
CA GLN A 41 17.01 -9.51 16.21
C GLN A 41 17.76 -8.56 17.17
N LYS A 42 17.40 -8.54 18.45
CA LYS A 42 18.34 -8.11 19.50
C LYS A 42 19.02 -9.36 20.06
N ALA A 43 20.31 -9.25 20.40
CA ALA A 43 21.18 -10.36 20.80
C ALA A 43 20.46 -11.39 21.71
N GLY A 44 20.19 -12.59 21.17
CA GLY A 44 19.53 -13.71 21.88
C GLY A 44 18.00 -13.82 21.71
N GLY A 45 17.35 -12.88 21.01
CA GLY A 45 15.90 -12.89 20.76
C GLY A 45 15.47 -13.74 19.57
N LYS A 46 14.20 -14.20 19.58
CA LYS A 46 13.56 -14.81 18.41
C LYS A 46 13.32 -13.74 17.34
N GLY A 47 13.79 -14.00 16.12
CA GLY A 47 13.44 -13.20 14.95
C GLY A 47 12.02 -13.54 14.47
N TYR A 48 11.29 -12.52 14.04
CA TYR A 48 9.95 -12.67 13.46
C TYR A 48 9.95 -12.15 12.03
N ASP A 49 9.32 -12.89 11.13
CA ASP A 49 9.00 -12.39 9.80
C ASP A 49 7.75 -11.52 9.88
N LEU A 50 7.85 -10.32 9.33
CA LEU A 50 6.80 -9.31 9.29
C LEU A 50 6.58 -8.87 7.85
N PHE A 51 5.35 -8.96 7.38
CA PHE A 51 4.93 -8.37 6.11
C PHE A 51 3.97 -7.22 6.37
N LYS A 52 4.16 -6.13 5.65
CA LYS A 52 3.41 -4.89 5.82
C LYS A 52 2.87 -4.44 4.48
N PHE A 53 1.65 -3.94 4.48
CA PHE A 53 1.07 -3.31 3.29
C PHE A 53 0.02 -2.29 3.70
N VAL A 54 -0.29 -1.35 2.81
CA VAL A 54 -1.33 -0.34 3.00
C VAL A 54 -2.57 -0.78 2.25
N LEU A 55 -3.69 -0.83 2.96
CA LEU A 55 -5.02 -1.02 2.38
C LEU A 55 -5.74 0.32 2.31
N THR A 56 -6.39 0.61 1.19
CA THR A 56 -7.14 1.84 1.03
C THR A 56 -8.41 1.67 0.21
N ASN A 57 -9.37 2.57 0.41
CA ASN A 57 -10.53 2.75 -0.45
C ASN A 57 -10.30 3.77 -1.60
N GLY A 58 -9.12 4.42 -1.64
CA GLY A 58 -8.78 5.43 -2.65
C GLY A 58 -9.05 6.88 -2.21
N SER A 59 -9.52 7.10 -0.99
CA SER A 59 -9.69 8.42 -0.36
C SER A 59 -8.84 8.53 0.91
N ASN A 60 -9.42 8.96 2.04
CA ASN A 60 -8.69 9.17 3.30
C ASN A 60 -8.56 7.87 4.10
N GLY A 61 -9.39 6.87 3.84
CA GLY A 61 -9.28 5.53 4.41
C GLY A 61 -8.01 4.82 3.94
N ARG A 62 -6.91 5.00 4.70
CA ARG A 62 -5.62 4.33 4.48
C ARG A 62 -5.16 3.72 5.79
N VAL A 63 -5.04 2.40 5.84
CA VAL A 63 -4.64 1.70 7.06
C VAL A 63 -3.47 0.76 6.82
N LEU A 64 -2.57 0.67 7.80
CA LEU A 64 -1.43 -0.23 7.74
C LEU A 64 -1.87 -1.63 8.19
N CYS A 65 -1.70 -2.62 7.32
CA CYS A 65 -1.96 -4.02 7.63
C CYS A 65 -0.65 -4.76 7.91
N LEU A 66 -0.66 -5.59 8.96
CA LEU A 66 0.51 -6.33 9.44
C LEU A 66 0.21 -7.83 9.51
N ILE A 67 1.08 -8.63 8.90
CA ILE A 67 1.06 -10.08 9.02
C ILE A 67 2.31 -10.53 9.75
N TRP A 68 2.10 -11.10 10.91
CA TRP A 68 3.13 -11.70 11.74
C TRP A 68 3.11 -13.21 11.54
N THR A 69 4.28 -13.85 11.52
CA THR A 69 4.48 -15.32 11.48
C THR A 69 4.52 -15.92 10.08
N ALA A 70 5.47 -16.83 9.85
CA ALA A 70 5.68 -17.54 8.59
C ALA A 70 4.44 -18.33 8.09
N GLU A 71 3.61 -18.85 8.98
CA GLU A 71 2.39 -19.60 8.63
C GLU A 71 1.38 -18.70 7.90
N LEU A 72 1.05 -17.54 8.48
CA LEU A 72 0.12 -16.58 7.88
C LEU A 72 0.70 -15.93 6.63
N LEU A 73 2.02 -15.68 6.62
CA LEU A 73 2.72 -15.18 5.43
C LEU A 73 2.60 -16.15 4.27
N LYS A 74 2.91 -17.43 4.47
CA LYS A 74 2.79 -18.44 3.42
C LYS A 74 1.37 -18.54 2.87
N LYS A 75 0.36 -18.32 3.72
CA LYS A 75 -1.05 -18.35 3.34
C LYS A 75 -1.46 -17.14 2.50
N TYR A 76 -1.20 -15.92 2.98
CA TYR A 76 -1.79 -14.71 2.41
C TYR A 76 -0.86 -13.90 1.50
N GLN A 77 0.46 -13.99 1.69
CA GLN A 77 1.42 -13.20 0.92
C GLN A 77 1.30 -13.38 -0.61
N PRO A 78 1.07 -14.60 -1.17
CA PRO A 78 0.91 -14.77 -2.62
C PRO A 78 -0.32 -14.04 -3.18
N GLU A 79 -1.34 -13.80 -2.35
CA GLU A 79 -2.60 -13.16 -2.75
C GLU A 79 -2.59 -11.65 -2.55
N ILE A 80 -1.68 -11.12 -1.72
CA ILE A 80 -1.54 -9.69 -1.44
C ILE A 80 -0.56 -9.08 -2.45
N THR A 81 -1.10 -8.60 -3.57
CA THR A 81 -0.36 -7.84 -4.58
C THR A 81 -0.99 -6.46 -4.77
N ILE A 82 -0.18 -5.49 -5.21
CA ILE A 82 -0.66 -4.13 -5.49
C ILE A 82 -1.90 -4.16 -6.40
N ASN A 83 -2.83 -3.24 -6.16
CA ASN A 83 -4.12 -3.09 -6.81
C ASN A 83 -5.11 -4.25 -6.60
N ARG A 84 -4.80 -5.28 -5.83
CA ARG A 84 -5.81 -6.30 -5.50
C ARG A 84 -6.77 -5.77 -4.46
N ILE A 85 -8.06 -5.99 -4.69
CA ILE A 85 -9.14 -5.70 -3.76
C ILE A 85 -9.26 -6.88 -2.81
N LEU A 86 -9.09 -6.59 -1.53
CA LEU A 86 -9.16 -7.53 -0.43
C LEU A 86 -10.34 -7.17 0.45
N HIS A 87 -11.11 -8.18 0.82
CA HIS A 87 -12.08 -8.13 1.91
C HIS A 87 -11.47 -8.87 3.09
N ILE A 88 -11.14 -8.14 4.14
CA ILE A 88 -10.52 -8.63 5.37
C ILE A 88 -11.61 -8.73 6.43
N GLU A 89 -11.79 -9.91 7.00
CA GLU A 89 -12.69 -10.13 8.13
C GLU A 89 -11.90 -10.57 9.36
N HIS A 90 -12.38 -10.19 10.55
CA HIS A 90 -11.77 -10.56 11.83
C HIS A 90 -10.30 -10.12 11.92
N GLY A 91 -9.99 -8.92 11.43
CA GLY A 91 -8.71 -8.26 11.64
C GLY A 91 -8.65 -7.70 13.06
N TYR A 92 -7.51 -7.83 13.74
CA TYR A 92 -7.33 -7.22 15.05
C TYR A 92 -6.82 -5.79 14.90
N THR A 93 -7.62 -4.82 15.29
CA THR A 93 -7.25 -3.41 15.25
C THR A 93 -6.45 -3.02 16.49
N LYS A 94 -5.37 -2.29 16.26
CA LYS A 94 -4.51 -1.77 17.30
C LYS A 94 -4.14 -0.32 17.00
N ALA A 95 -4.11 0.54 18.01
CA ALA A 95 -3.55 1.89 17.87
C ALA A 95 -2.10 1.82 17.37
N ALA A 96 -1.83 2.55 16.28
CA ALA A 96 -0.51 2.62 15.68
C ALA A 96 0.39 3.56 16.48
N LEU A 97 1.63 3.15 16.72
CA LEU A 97 2.65 4.12 17.12
C LEU A 97 3.01 4.97 15.89
N MET A 98 2.49 6.19 15.85
CA MET A 98 2.70 7.11 14.73
C MET A 98 4.13 7.66 14.72
N ASN A 99 4.69 7.77 13.52
CA ASN A 99 5.98 8.34 13.23
C ASN A 99 5.91 9.10 11.89
N ASN A 100 6.97 9.84 11.55
CA ASN A 100 6.99 10.66 10.33
C ASN A 100 6.74 9.84 9.05
N GLU A 101 7.19 8.59 9.01
CA GLU A 101 6.96 7.69 7.87
C GLU A 101 5.45 7.41 7.70
N LYS A 102 4.78 6.97 8.77
CA LYS A 102 3.34 6.65 8.74
C LYS A 102 2.48 7.87 8.45
N GLU A 103 2.82 9.00 9.05
CA GLU A 103 2.02 10.22 8.94
C GLU A 103 2.22 10.92 7.59
N TYR A 104 3.46 11.17 7.17
CA TYR A 104 3.72 12.01 6.01
C TYR A 104 4.00 11.23 4.72
N THR A 105 4.62 10.05 4.83
CA THR A 105 5.00 9.23 3.66
C THR A 105 3.86 8.29 3.26
N LEU A 106 3.40 7.46 4.20
CA LEU A 106 2.35 6.47 3.94
C LEU A 106 0.95 7.07 4.04
N ARG A 107 0.81 8.17 4.81
CA ARG A 107 -0.46 8.85 5.12
C ARG A 107 -1.52 7.87 5.62
N VAL A 108 -1.14 7.04 6.58
CA VAL A 108 -2.05 6.06 7.19
C VAL A 108 -2.70 6.62 8.45
N LEU A 109 -3.91 6.15 8.73
CA LEU A 109 -4.63 6.37 9.96
C LEU A 109 -3.83 5.87 11.18
N PRO A 110 -4.11 6.38 12.39
CA PRO A 110 -3.43 6.00 13.62
C PRO A 110 -3.82 4.60 14.13
N PHE A 111 -4.07 3.66 13.22
CA PHE A 111 -4.45 2.28 13.48
C PHE A 111 -3.67 1.31 12.59
N GLU A 112 -3.45 0.12 13.11
CA GLU A 112 -2.87 -1.03 12.42
C GLU A 112 -3.85 -2.19 12.48
N ILE A 113 -4.05 -2.86 11.34
CA ILE A 113 -4.82 -4.10 11.27
C ILE A 113 -3.86 -5.28 11.31
N ILE A 114 -3.95 -6.08 12.36
CA ILE A 114 -3.08 -7.21 12.61
C ILE A 114 -3.80 -8.49 12.24
N PHE A 115 -3.19 -9.26 11.35
CA PHE A 115 -3.72 -10.56 10.93
C PHE A 115 -3.47 -11.58 12.04
N GLN A 116 -4.54 -12.26 12.42
CA GLN A 116 -4.55 -13.35 13.38
C GLN A 116 -4.96 -14.65 12.71
N LYS A 117 -4.92 -15.76 13.47
CA LYS A 117 -5.36 -17.08 12.96
C LYS A 117 -6.83 -17.09 12.53
N ILE A 118 -7.65 -16.24 13.15
CA ILE A 118 -9.08 -16.11 12.83
C ILE A 118 -9.35 -15.20 11.62
N THR A 119 -8.38 -14.37 11.22
CA THR A 119 -8.54 -13.43 10.12
C THR A 119 -8.76 -14.18 8.83
N LYS A 120 -9.80 -13.80 8.09
CA LYS A 120 -10.09 -14.30 6.75
C LYS A 120 -9.85 -13.20 5.74
N VAL A 121 -9.36 -13.58 4.57
CA VAL A 121 -9.15 -12.65 3.46
C VAL A 121 -9.82 -13.26 2.25
N GLU A 122 -10.67 -12.50 1.59
CA GLU A 122 -11.27 -12.84 0.32
C GLU A 122 -10.81 -11.87 -0.76
N TYR A 123 -10.37 -12.41 -1.89
CA TYR A 123 -10.01 -11.62 -3.05
C TYR A 123 -11.26 -11.26 -3.86
N LYS A 124 -11.57 -9.97 -3.97
CA LYS A 124 -12.78 -9.46 -4.64
C LYS A 124 -12.55 -8.99 -6.09
N GLY A 125 -11.29 -8.90 -6.52
CA GLY A 125 -10.94 -8.46 -7.88
C GLY A 125 -9.74 -7.51 -7.89
N THR A 126 -9.47 -6.87 -9.03
CA THR A 126 -8.37 -5.90 -9.17
C THR A 126 -8.94 -4.50 -9.34
N HIS A 127 -8.48 -3.57 -8.52
CA HIS A 127 -8.75 -2.16 -8.65
C HIS A 127 -8.07 -1.64 -9.92
N VAL A 128 -8.87 -1.14 -10.85
CA VAL A 128 -8.38 -0.51 -12.07
C VAL A 128 -8.33 0.98 -11.82
N THR A 129 -7.14 1.50 -11.54
CA THR A 129 -6.88 2.93 -11.71
C THR A 129 -7.12 3.22 -13.19
N ARG A 130 -8.05 4.12 -13.52
CA ARG A 130 -8.30 4.50 -14.92
C ARG A 130 -6.95 4.77 -15.60
N PRO A 131 -6.70 4.25 -16.82
CA PRO A 131 -5.45 4.50 -17.50
C PRO A 131 -5.26 6.01 -17.64
N ILE A 132 -4.03 6.44 -17.42
CA ILE A 132 -3.52 7.74 -17.85
C ILE A 132 -3.95 7.90 -19.31
N THR A 133 -4.49 9.07 -19.66
CA THR A 133 -4.83 9.48 -21.03
C THR A 133 -3.88 8.82 -22.02
N PRO A 134 -4.37 8.17 -23.10
CA PRO A 134 -3.49 7.48 -24.04
C PRO A 134 -2.35 8.42 -24.42
N GLU A 135 -1.11 7.97 -24.27
CA GLU A 135 0.06 8.71 -24.75
C GLU A 135 -0.22 9.06 -26.21
N LEU A 136 -0.47 10.35 -26.47
CA LEU A 136 -0.50 10.84 -27.84
C LEU A 136 0.86 10.46 -28.44
N PRO A 137 0.90 9.89 -29.66
CA PRO A 137 2.16 9.58 -30.30
C PRO A 137 3.03 10.83 -30.28
N LEU A 138 4.27 10.70 -29.80
CA LEU A 138 5.23 11.80 -29.75
C LEU A 138 5.30 12.43 -31.15
N SER A 139 4.71 13.62 -31.31
CA SER A 139 4.92 14.42 -32.51
C SER A 139 6.38 14.85 -32.48
N VAL A 140 7.18 14.36 -33.43
CA VAL A 140 8.51 14.91 -33.67
C VAL A 140 8.31 16.35 -34.11
N VAL A 141 8.47 17.28 -33.18
CA VAL A 141 8.50 18.72 -33.47
C VAL A 141 9.95 19.09 -33.76
N ASP A 142 10.19 19.63 -34.95
CA ASP A 142 11.47 20.26 -35.26
C ASP A 142 11.54 21.65 -34.60
N PHE A 143 12.75 22.15 -34.35
CA PHE A 143 12.95 23.48 -33.77
C PHE A 143 12.49 24.62 -34.70
N SER A 144 12.21 24.32 -35.97
CA SER A 144 11.60 25.25 -36.92
C SER A 144 10.10 25.47 -36.67
N SER A 145 9.42 24.53 -36.01
CA SER A 145 8.00 24.57 -35.68
C SER A 145 7.70 25.33 -34.38
N ILE A 146 8.70 25.51 -33.51
CA ILE A 146 8.57 26.12 -32.18
C ILE A 146 9.02 27.59 -32.26
N LYS A 147 8.22 28.44 -32.90
CA LYS A 147 8.30 29.87 -32.61
C LYS A 147 7.39 30.16 -31.41
N GLU A 148 8.01 30.61 -30.31
CA GLU A 148 7.36 31.29 -29.18
C GLU A 148 6.61 30.43 -28.13
N ALA A 149 6.86 29.12 -28.02
CA ALA A 149 6.28 28.34 -26.92
C ALA A 149 7.15 28.41 -25.65
N ILE A 150 6.61 28.98 -24.56
CA ILE A 150 7.18 28.90 -23.20
C ILE A 150 6.53 27.71 -22.49
N GLY A 151 7.34 26.76 -22.03
CA GLY A 151 6.90 25.61 -21.25
C GLY A 151 7.79 25.39 -20.02
N ASN A 152 7.20 24.97 -18.90
CA ASN A 152 7.94 24.61 -17.70
C ASN A 152 8.55 23.20 -17.86
N LEU A 153 9.87 23.11 -17.88
CA LEU A 153 10.58 21.84 -17.84
C LEU A 153 10.77 21.39 -16.38
N PHE A 154 10.13 20.30 -15.98
CA PHE A 154 10.42 19.62 -14.73
C PHE A 154 11.54 18.59 -14.96
N PHE A 155 12.73 18.83 -14.39
CA PHE A 155 13.79 17.82 -14.33
C PHE A 155 13.66 16.99 -13.05
N PHE A 156 13.47 15.67 -13.21
CA PHE A 156 13.77 14.70 -12.15
C PHE A 156 15.26 14.37 -12.23
N LEU A 157 16.04 14.78 -11.22
CA LEU A 157 17.47 14.49 -11.12
C LEU A 157 17.63 13.22 -10.27
N ILE A 158 17.91 12.07 -10.90
CA ILE A 158 18.32 10.84 -10.20
C ILE A 158 19.85 10.88 -10.08
N PHE A 159 20.36 11.07 -8.87
CA PHE A 159 21.77 10.87 -8.57
C PHE A 159 22.05 9.38 -8.33
N GLN A 160 22.84 8.77 -9.20
CA GLN A 160 23.42 7.45 -8.96
C GLN A 160 24.94 7.64 -8.78
N SER A 161 25.42 7.57 -7.53
CA SER A 161 26.86 7.55 -7.24
C SER A 161 27.37 6.11 -7.21
N ASN A 162 28.15 5.73 -8.22
CA ASN A 162 28.96 4.52 -8.17
C ASN A 162 30.23 4.82 -7.38
N PHE A 163 30.30 4.34 -6.13
CA PHE A 163 31.57 4.27 -5.39
C PHE A 163 32.42 3.14 -5.98
N TYR A 164 33.43 3.48 -6.77
CA TYR A 164 34.55 2.58 -7.03
C TYR A 164 35.56 2.74 -5.89
N SER A 165 35.69 1.69 -5.06
CA SER A 165 36.81 1.55 -4.15
C SER A 165 38.01 1.03 -4.94
N PHE A 166 39.07 1.83 -5.04
CA PHE A 166 40.41 1.34 -5.36
C PHE A 166 41.19 1.23 -4.05
N PHE A 167 41.87 0.08 -3.92
CA PHE A 167 42.67 -0.45 -2.81
C PHE A 167 43.30 0.54 -1.83
#